data_AF-A0A561PU35-F1
#
_entry.id   AF-A0A561PU35-F1
#
_cell.length_a   1.000
_cell.length_b   1.000
_cell.length_c   1.000
_cell.angle_alpha   90.00
_cell.angle_beta   90.00
_cell.angle_gamma   90.00
#
_symmetry.space_group_name_H-M   'P 1'
#
loop_
_entity.id
_entity.type
_entity.pdbx_description
1 polymer ?
#
loop_
_entity_poly.entity_id
_entity_poly.type
_entity_poly.pdbx_seq_one_letter_code
_entity_poly.pdbx_strand_id
1 'polypeptide(L)'
;MSKKRKKQKKQKTQKKNQGFSSIVVIVILILAAFAVTTCSRKIPGDPGKSAHTAKKKSHRKKNNKSAARTAPLLAEDFEVGNKTNYNNGVVTLLSGPWKFKDAVTGALDEDHKTGSQALRIRDNGMAVMNFDITVNGTVTVTLKYALYGADESGSWELWASVNRGQSYVRIGAPVTVTAATLRSAAFTAATSTGTIRFDIRKTDKGNSRINFDVFRVAAGGQLTPAAPDTKPAGGVGGDDDNLLLGNPSGAASSLVMANNYLMDKGYYKLSYNRDRGTPNWVCWHVSRKDLGSMSRANDFRPDADLPVDWYQVTQSSYIGSGFDRGHNCPSGDRTATREANEATFLMTNMIPQAPNHNQHLWKNLEDYTRELVMDGNEVYVIMGSYGSGGVGSKGMSKSIDHSNIIVPDHIWKILVILPEGNNDLQRIDKHTRIIAINTPNKNEVNTRWSAYLTTVDDIERVTHYKLLDKIPAAVRQELIKKIDTGE
;
A
#
# COMPACT_ATOMS: atom_id res chain seq x y z
N MET A 1 -24.45 9.11 58.11
CA MET A 1 -23.47 9.76 59.01
C MET A 1 -22.94 8.75 60.02
N SER A 2 -21.64 8.84 60.34
CA SER A 2 -20.92 8.19 61.46
C SER A 2 -20.62 6.67 61.35
N LYS A 3 -19.41 6.30 60.87
CA LYS A 3 -18.14 6.03 61.61
C LYS A 3 -18.12 4.64 62.28
N LYS A 4 -17.43 3.65 61.70
CA LYS A 4 -15.98 3.32 61.83
C LYS A 4 -15.57 2.79 63.22
N ARG A 5 -14.87 1.63 63.18
CA ARG A 5 -13.77 1.09 64.05
C ARG A 5 -14.15 -0.24 64.71
N LYS A 6 -13.28 -1.27 64.85
CA LYS A 6 -11.88 -1.54 64.45
C LYS A 6 -11.53 -2.99 64.86
N LYS A 7 -10.67 -3.65 64.06
CA LYS A 7 -9.51 -4.53 64.43
C LYS A 7 -9.76 -5.84 65.22
N GLN A 8 -9.52 -7.01 64.60
CA GLN A 8 -8.25 -7.79 64.50
C GLN A 8 -7.91 -8.65 65.75
N LYS A 9 -7.90 -10.00 65.65
CA LYS A 9 -6.72 -10.88 65.37
C LYS A 9 -6.89 -12.33 65.89
N LYS A 10 -6.41 -13.28 65.05
CA LYS A 10 -5.72 -14.58 65.32
C LYS A 10 -6.53 -15.81 65.82
N GLN A 11 -6.65 -16.84 64.97
CA GLN A 11 -5.98 -18.18 65.00
C GLN A 11 -6.61 -19.15 66.03
N LYS A 12 -6.96 -20.42 65.78
CA LYS A 12 -6.39 -21.46 64.90
C LYS A 12 -7.31 -22.72 64.92
N THR A 13 -7.30 -23.52 63.82
CA THR A 13 -7.59 -24.99 63.71
C THR A 13 -9.02 -25.49 64.05
N GLN A 14 -9.74 -26.33 63.27
CA GLN A 14 -9.37 -27.64 62.71
C GLN A 14 -10.39 -28.15 61.64
N LYS A 15 -9.88 -28.90 60.63
CA LYS A 15 -10.48 -30.03 59.85
C LYS A 15 -11.91 -29.94 59.24
N LYS A 16 -11.97 -30.01 57.90
CA LYS A 16 -12.57 -31.16 57.17
C LYS A 16 -12.19 -31.19 55.68
N ASN A 17 -11.71 -32.36 55.25
CA ASN A 17 -11.44 -32.79 53.88
C ASN A 17 -12.72 -32.87 53.04
N GLN A 18 -12.65 -32.45 51.76
CA GLN A 18 -13.04 -33.17 50.51
C GLN A 18 -12.32 -32.38 49.38
N GLY A 19 -11.45 -32.93 48.52
CA GLY A 19 -11.61 -34.08 47.65
C GLY A 19 -11.72 -33.57 46.20
N PHE A 20 -10.60 -33.25 45.54
CA PHE A 20 -10.55 -32.94 44.11
C PHE A 20 -9.58 -33.90 43.40
N SER A 21 -10.12 -34.61 42.41
CA SER A 21 -9.44 -35.61 41.60
C SER A 21 -8.67 -34.96 40.45
N SER A 22 -7.42 -35.40 40.26
CA SER A 22 -6.48 -34.97 39.23
C SER A 22 -6.85 -35.52 37.85
N ILE A 23 -6.94 -34.65 36.84
CA ILE A 23 -6.91 -35.05 35.42
C ILE A 23 -5.47 -35.00 34.95
N VAL A 24 -4.94 -36.17 34.58
CA VAL A 24 -3.62 -36.38 33.97
C VAL A 24 -3.73 -36.08 32.48
N VAL A 25 -2.99 -35.09 31.99
CA VAL A 25 -2.81 -34.84 30.55
C VAL A 25 -1.48 -35.46 30.13
N ILE A 26 -1.57 -36.51 29.30
CA ILE A 26 -0.44 -37.18 28.67
C ILE A 26 -0.01 -36.36 27.45
N VAL A 27 1.24 -35.90 27.44
CA VAL A 27 1.92 -35.25 26.30
C VAL A 27 2.63 -36.34 25.50
N ILE A 28 2.23 -36.57 24.25
CA ILE A 28 2.93 -37.42 23.29
C ILE A 28 3.79 -36.53 22.39
N LEU A 29 5.10 -36.61 22.55
CA LEU A 29 6.12 -36.02 21.68
C LEU A 29 6.47 -37.02 20.57
N ILE A 30 6.18 -36.70 19.31
CA ILE A 30 6.69 -37.45 18.15
C ILE A 30 7.90 -36.70 17.59
N LEU A 31 9.08 -37.28 17.84
CA LEU A 31 10.35 -36.95 17.18
C LEU A 31 10.45 -37.80 15.91
N ALA A 32 10.41 -37.15 14.74
CA ALA A 32 10.77 -37.78 13.47
C ALA A 32 12.10 -37.18 12.98
N ALA A 33 13.18 -37.95 13.18
CA ALA A 33 14.48 -37.69 12.58
C ALA A 33 14.50 -38.30 11.17
N PHE A 34 14.66 -37.47 10.14
CA PHE A 34 15.02 -37.94 8.80
C PHE A 34 16.51 -37.70 8.57
N ALA A 35 17.26 -38.80 8.54
CA ALA A 35 18.62 -38.86 8.04
C ALA A 35 18.57 -38.92 6.50
N VAL A 36 19.24 -37.99 5.82
CA VAL A 36 19.56 -38.12 4.40
C VAL A 36 21.08 -38.11 4.26
N THR A 37 21.64 -39.31 4.25
CA THR A 37 22.98 -39.60 3.76
C THR A 37 23.02 -39.45 2.25
N THR A 38 23.80 -38.50 1.73
CA THR A 38 24.24 -38.51 0.33
C THR A 38 25.71 -38.89 0.28
N CYS A 39 25.99 -40.09 -0.22
CA CYS A 39 27.34 -40.53 -0.55
C CYS A 39 27.84 -39.78 -1.79
N SER A 40 28.96 -39.09 -1.65
CA SER A 40 29.77 -38.65 -2.78
C SER A 40 30.59 -39.82 -3.33
N ARG A 41 30.51 -40.06 -4.64
CA ARG A 41 31.53 -40.80 -5.39
C ARG A 41 31.94 -39.98 -6.63
N LYS A 42 33.16 -39.43 -6.59
CA LYS A 42 34.08 -39.36 -7.76
C LYS A 42 34.64 -40.79 -7.97
N ILE A 43 35.17 -41.24 -9.11
CA ILE A 43 36.43 -40.88 -9.81
C ILE A 43 36.38 -41.47 -11.28
N PRO A 44 37.46 -41.51 -12.12
CA PRO A 44 37.79 -40.63 -13.29
C PRO A 44 37.92 -41.33 -14.68
N GLY A 45 38.28 -40.57 -15.74
CA GLY A 45 39.18 -41.06 -16.81
C GLY A 45 38.79 -40.79 -18.29
N ASP A 46 39.22 -39.63 -18.82
CA ASP A 46 39.98 -39.30 -20.06
C ASP A 46 40.12 -40.28 -21.28
N PRO A 47 40.71 -39.90 -22.44
CA PRO A 47 40.30 -39.01 -23.55
C PRO A 47 40.24 -39.71 -24.94
N GLY A 48 39.74 -39.02 -25.99
CA GLY A 48 40.26 -39.24 -27.35
C GLY A 48 39.35 -39.02 -28.58
N LYS A 49 39.67 -37.94 -29.33
CA LYS A 49 39.70 -37.79 -30.81
C LYS A 49 38.39 -37.97 -31.62
N SER A 50 37.85 -36.88 -32.22
CA SER A 50 38.10 -36.39 -33.61
C SER A 50 37.43 -37.26 -34.68
N ALA A 51 36.69 -36.82 -35.70
CA ALA A 51 36.21 -35.53 -36.21
C ALA A 51 35.17 -35.84 -37.31
N HIS A 52 34.24 -34.93 -37.61
CA HIS A 52 33.91 -34.45 -38.97
C HIS A 52 32.58 -33.65 -39.02
N THR A 53 32.75 -32.33 -39.05
CA THR A 53 32.09 -31.33 -39.93
C THR A 53 30.69 -31.59 -40.52
N ALA A 54 29.71 -30.74 -40.15
CA ALA A 54 29.04 -29.78 -41.07
C ALA A 54 28.06 -28.80 -40.38
N LYS A 55 28.39 -27.50 -40.49
CA LYS A 55 27.56 -26.26 -40.57
C LYS A 55 26.28 -26.11 -39.72
N LYS A 56 26.31 -25.11 -38.81
CA LYS A 56 25.35 -23.98 -38.76
C LYS A 56 25.91 -22.80 -37.97
N LYS A 57 25.82 -21.59 -38.55
CA LYS A 57 26.31 -20.32 -38.00
C LYS A 57 25.61 -20.00 -36.67
N SER A 58 26.37 -19.76 -35.61
CA SER A 58 25.89 -19.28 -34.32
C SER A 58 25.86 -17.75 -34.32
N HIS A 59 24.65 -17.17 -34.32
CA HIS A 59 24.42 -15.81 -33.81
C HIS A 59 24.13 -15.93 -32.31
N ARG A 60 25.05 -15.38 -31.51
CA ARG A 60 25.00 -15.37 -30.05
C ARG A 60 23.86 -14.45 -29.59
N LYS A 61 22.68 -15.01 -29.34
CA LYS A 61 21.55 -14.31 -28.70
C LYS A 61 21.93 -13.96 -27.26
N LYS A 62 22.03 -12.66 -26.96
CA LYS A 62 22.08 -12.12 -25.60
C LYS A 62 20.72 -12.39 -24.92
N ASN A 63 20.73 -13.13 -23.81
CA ASN A 63 19.55 -13.30 -22.98
C ASN A 63 19.36 -12.06 -22.08
N ASN A 64 18.50 -11.14 -22.52
CA ASN A 64 17.87 -10.15 -21.66
C ASN A 64 16.92 -10.88 -20.71
N LYS A 65 17.27 -11.02 -19.43
CA LYS A 65 16.29 -11.32 -18.38
C LYS A 65 15.75 -9.99 -17.85
N SER A 66 14.64 -9.55 -18.44
CA SER A 66 13.76 -8.54 -17.86
C SER A 66 13.19 -9.10 -16.55
N ALA A 67 13.14 -8.27 -15.49
CA ALA A 67 12.42 -8.60 -14.28
C ALA A 67 10.92 -8.61 -14.61
N ALA A 68 10.31 -9.79 -14.67
CA ALA A 68 8.90 -9.94 -15.00
C ALA A 68 8.04 -9.28 -13.91
N ARG A 69 7.36 -8.18 -14.27
CA ARG A 69 6.21 -7.65 -13.55
C ARG A 69 5.22 -8.80 -13.37
N THR A 70 4.93 -9.21 -12.13
CA THR A 70 3.97 -10.30 -11.89
C THR A 70 2.65 -9.91 -12.55
N ALA A 71 2.24 -10.65 -13.58
CA ALA A 71 1.02 -10.37 -14.31
C ALA A 71 -0.18 -10.41 -13.35
N PRO A 72 -1.23 -9.60 -13.57
CA PRO A 72 -2.46 -9.73 -12.80
C PRO A 72 -2.98 -11.17 -12.95
N LEU A 73 -3.55 -11.71 -11.87
CA LEU A 73 -4.20 -13.03 -11.89
C LEU A 73 -5.39 -13.05 -12.86
N LEU A 74 -6.01 -11.89 -13.05
CA LEU A 74 -7.06 -11.65 -14.03
C LEU A 74 -7.02 -10.20 -14.49
N ALA A 75 -7.22 -9.96 -15.78
CA ALA A 75 -7.50 -8.64 -16.31
C ALA A 75 -8.61 -8.74 -17.36
N GLU A 76 -9.59 -7.85 -17.26
CA GLU A 76 -10.72 -7.71 -18.18
C GLU A 76 -10.92 -6.22 -18.45
N ASP A 77 -10.81 -5.83 -19.70
CA ASP A 77 -11.04 -4.47 -20.19
C ASP A 77 -12.39 -4.34 -20.91
N PHE A 78 -13.15 -5.43 -21.02
CA PHE A 78 -14.43 -5.52 -21.70
C PHE A 78 -14.37 -5.19 -23.19
N GLU A 79 -13.19 -5.07 -23.81
CA GLU A 79 -13.01 -4.73 -25.22
C GLU A 79 -13.27 -5.94 -26.16
N VAL A 80 -13.32 -7.15 -25.59
CA VAL A 80 -13.59 -8.40 -26.32
C VAL A 80 -14.97 -8.92 -25.96
N GLY A 81 -15.71 -9.37 -26.97
CA GLY A 81 -17.08 -9.87 -26.83
C GLY A 81 -18.11 -8.80 -27.15
N ASN A 82 -19.32 -9.22 -27.53
CA ASN A 82 -20.38 -8.29 -27.90
C ASN A 82 -21.74 -8.81 -27.41
N LYS A 83 -22.46 -7.97 -26.69
CA LYS A 83 -23.86 -8.18 -26.29
C LYS A 83 -24.57 -6.84 -26.20
N THR A 84 -25.46 -6.58 -27.14
CA THR A 84 -26.15 -5.28 -27.30
C THR A 84 -27.54 -5.21 -26.67
N ASN A 85 -28.13 -6.36 -26.30
CA ASN A 85 -29.45 -6.42 -25.66
C ASN A 85 -29.32 -6.77 -24.16
N TYR A 86 -30.29 -6.36 -23.35
CA TYR A 86 -30.26 -6.52 -21.89
C TYR A 86 -30.70 -7.91 -21.37
N ASN A 87 -31.05 -8.86 -22.25
CA ASN A 87 -31.51 -10.20 -21.83
C ASN A 87 -30.43 -10.99 -21.08
N ASN A 88 -30.84 -12.00 -20.33
CA ASN A 88 -29.90 -12.90 -19.67
C ASN A 88 -29.09 -13.70 -20.71
N GLY A 89 -27.77 -13.74 -20.57
CA GLY A 89 -26.93 -14.51 -21.50
C GLY A 89 -25.48 -14.60 -21.05
N VAL A 90 -24.75 -15.57 -21.61
CA VAL A 90 -23.30 -15.69 -21.42
C VAL A 90 -22.59 -14.97 -22.56
N VAL A 91 -21.59 -14.16 -22.23
CA VAL A 91 -20.68 -13.48 -23.15
C VAL A 91 -19.28 -13.97 -22.88
N THR A 92 -18.55 -14.40 -23.90
CA THR A 92 -17.12 -14.71 -23.78
C THR A 92 -16.34 -13.43 -23.95
N LEU A 93 -15.74 -12.96 -22.86
CA LEU A 93 -14.86 -11.79 -22.81
C LEU A 93 -13.39 -12.22 -22.86
N LEU A 94 -12.46 -11.26 -22.79
CA LEU A 94 -11.02 -11.53 -22.81
C LEU A 94 -10.60 -12.46 -21.67
N SER A 95 -11.15 -12.23 -20.48
CA SER A 95 -10.83 -12.97 -19.26
C SER A 95 -11.50 -14.35 -19.17
N GLY A 96 -12.55 -14.60 -19.96
CA GLY A 96 -13.33 -15.83 -19.94
C GLY A 96 -14.84 -15.60 -20.10
N PRO A 97 -15.68 -16.63 -19.86
CA PRO A 97 -17.13 -16.51 -19.97
C PRO A 97 -17.76 -15.80 -18.77
N TRP A 98 -18.56 -14.76 -19.02
CA TRP A 98 -19.34 -14.04 -18.03
C TRP A 98 -20.83 -14.14 -18.32
N LYS A 99 -21.66 -14.32 -17.29
CA LYS A 99 -23.12 -14.24 -17.42
C LYS A 99 -23.59 -12.83 -17.10
N PHE A 100 -24.26 -12.21 -18.06
CA PHE A 100 -24.85 -10.89 -17.93
C PHE A 100 -26.36 -11.02 -17.73
N LYS A 101 -26.90 -10.21 -16.82
CA LYS A 101 -28.33 -9.96 -16.62
C LYS A 101 -28.53 -8.46 -16.54
N ASP A 102 -29.46 -7.91 -17.32
CA ASP A 102 -29.68 -6.47 -17.41
C ASP A 102 -28.37 -5.70 -17.58
N ALA A 103 -27.49 -6.28 -18.41
CA ALA A 103 -26.17 -5.76 -18.72
C ALA A 103 -25.80 -6.00 -20.19
N VAL A 104 -24.99 -5.09 -20.74
CA VAL A 104 -24.52 -5.05 -22.15
C VAL A 104 -23.04 -4.68 -22.22
N THR A 105 -22.39 -4.94 -23.35
CA THR A 105 -21.14 -4.28 -23.74
C THR A 105 -21.50 -2.99 -24.48
N GLY A 106 -21.41 -1.85 -23.80
CA GLY A 106 -21.82 -0.54 -24.29
C GLY A 106 -20.69 0.19 -25.01
N ALA A 107 -20.98 0.71 -26.21
CA ALA A 107 -20.04 1.45 -27.05
C ALA A 107 -20.59 2.83 -27.47
N LEU A 108 -21.69 3.30 -26.86
CA LEU A 108 -22.31 4.58 -27.19
C LEU A 108 -21.45 5.75 -26.65
N ASP A 109 -21.69 6.96 -27.13
CA ASP A 109 -20.94 8.14 -26.70
C ASP A 109 -21.15 8.45 -25.21
N GLU A 110 -22.32 8.11 -24.67
CA GLU A 110 -22.61 8.27 -23.25
C GLU A 110 -22.05 7.12 -22.39
N ASP A 111 -21.49 6.07 -23.01
CA ASP A 111 -20.71 5.06 -22.28
C ASP A 111 -19.32 5.62 -21.96
N HIS A 112 -19.07 5.82 -20.67
CA HIS A 112 -17.74 6.22 -20.19
C HIS A 112 -16.85 4.99 -20.07
N LYS A 113 -15.75 5.00 -20.83
CA LYS A 113 -14.95 3.81 -21.15
C LYS A 113 -13.49 4.17 -21.46
N THR A 114 -12.61 3.20 -21.29
CA THR A 114 -11.18 3.24 -21.62
C THR A 114 -10.95 2.39 -22.86
N GLY A 115 -11.27 2.92 -24.03
CA GLY A 115 -11.21 2.17 -25.28
C GLY A 115 -12.50 2.32 -26.07
N SER A 116 -12.95 1.23 -26.69
CA SER A 116 -14.08 1.25 -27.62
C SER A 116 -15.39 0.84 -26.95
N GLN A 117 -15.35 0.06 -25.86
CA GLN A 117 -16.56 -0.36 -25.15
C GLN A 117 -16.32 -0.59 -23.65
N ALA A 118 -17.38 -0.56 -22.86
CA ALA A 118 -17.35 -0.88 -21.43
C ALA A 118 -18.53 -1.78 -21.07
N LEU A 119 -18.48 -2.44 -19.92
CA LEU A 119 -19.67 -3.06 -19.35
C LEU A 119 -20.64 -1.96 -18.91
N ARG A 120 -21.92 -2.07 -19.28
CA ARG A 120 -22.99 -1.20 -18.77
C ARG A 120 -24.08 -2.04 -18.12
N ILE A 121 -24.44 -1.73 -16.88
CA ILE A 121 -25.49 -2.42 -16.11
C ILE A 121 -26.62 -1.43 -15.79
N ARG A 122 -27.87 -1.89 -15.88
CA ARG A 122 -29.07 -1.14 -15.47
C ARG A 122 -29.89 -1.93 -14.43
N ASP A 123 -30.89 -1.27 -13.86
CA ASP A 123 -31.86 -1.88 -12.93
C ASP A 123 -31.14 -2.67 -11.80
N ASN A 124 -31.62 -3.86 -11.46
CA ASN A 124 -30.94 -4.80 -10.55
C ASN A 124 -30.12 -5.85 -11.34
N GLY A 125 -29.38 -5.37 -12.34
CA GLY A 125 -28.55 -6.15 -13.22
C GLY A 125 -27.23 -6.60 -12.58
N MET A 126 -26.58 -7.56 -13.23
CA MET A 126 -25.31 -8.11 -12.79
C MET A 126 -24.44 -8.61 -13.94
N ALA A 127 -23.14 -8.68 -13.67
CA ALA A 127 -22.15 -9.36 -14.49
C ALA A 127 -21.34 -10.31 -13.59
N VAL A 128 -21.50 -11.62 -13.80
CA VAL A 128 -20.87 -12.65 -12.97
C VAL A 128 -19.93 -13.53 -13.78
N MET A 129 -18.76 -13.81 -13.23
CA MET A 129 -17.81 -14.76 -13.81
C MET A 129 -18.39 -16.18 -13.82
N ASN A 130 -18.34 -16.86 -14.97
CA ASN A 130 -18.73 -18.26 -15.10
C ASN A 130 -17.51 -19.21 -15.07
N PHE A 131 -16.43 -18.78 -14.44
CA PHE A 131 -15.20 -19.54 -14.23
C PHE A 131 -14.56 -19.11 -12.90
N ASP A 132 -13.67 -19.93 -12.38
CA ASP A 132 -12.87 -19.61 -11.19
C ASP A 132 -11.45 -19.24 -11.60
N ILE A 133 -10.83 -18.34 -10.84
CA ILE A 133 -9.37 -18.15 -10.87
C ILE A 133 -8.75 -18.88 -9.67
N THR A 134 -7.58 -19.46 -9.89
CA THR A 134 -6.79 -20.09 -8.82
C THR A 134 -6.02 -19.02 -8.07
N VAL A 135 -6.16 -19.02 -6.75
CA VAL A 135 -5.61 -18.01 -5.85
C VAL A 135 -4.99 -18.69 -4.64
N ASN A 136 -3.80 -18.25 -4.25
CA ASN A 136 -3.21 -18.62 -2.98
C ASN A 136 -3.32 -17.45 -2.00
N GLY A 137 -4.35 -17.48 -1.14
CA GLY A 137 -4.59 -16.47 -0.12
C GLY A 137 -5.51 -15.33 -0.58
N THR A 138 -5.06 -14.10 -0.36
CA THR A 138 -5.85 -12.89 -0.57
C THR A 138 -5.62 -12.29 -1.97
N VAL A 139 -6.66 -11.70 -2.54
CA VAL A 139 -6.63 -10.93 -3.79
C VAL A 139 -7.20 -9.52 -3.62
N THR A 140 -6.60 -8.60 -4.37
CA THR A 140 -7.07 -7.24 -4.56
C THR A 140 -7.82 -7.21 -5.89
N VAL A 141 -9.05 -6.71 -5.85
CA VAL A 141 -9.88 -6.48 -7.03
C VAL A 141 -9.97 -4.98 -7.25
N THR A 142 -9.54 -4.49 -8.41
CA THR A 142 -9.73 -3.09 -8.81
C THR A 142 -10.63 -3.02 -10.03
N LEU A 143 -11.53 -2.04 -10.09
CA LEU A 143 -12.35 -1.79 -11.27
C LEU A 143 -12.70 -0.31 -11.41
N LYS A 144 -12.79 0.17 -12.64
CA LYS A 144 -13.28 1.51 -12.96
C LYS A 144 -14.80 1.52 -13.11
N TYR A 145 -15.45 2.61 -12.71
CA TYR A 145 -16.90 2.78 -12.78
C TYR A 145 -17.28 4.26 -13.00
N ALA A 146 -18.43 4.50 -13.64
CA ALA A 146 -19.03 5.82 -13.84
C ALA A 146 -20.55 5.72 -14.05
N LEU A 147 -21.28 6.82 -13.86
CA LEU A 147 -22.66 6.92 -14.36
C LEU A 147 -22.64 6.95 -15.88
N TYR A 148 -23.64 6.34 -16.50
CA TYR A 148 -23.86 6.47 -17.95
C TYR A 148 -24.42 7.86 -18.27
N GLY A 149 -23.79 8.57 -19.20
CA GLY A 149 -24.21 9.90 -19.65
C GLY A 149 -24.45 10.87 -18.50
N ALA A 150 -25.70 11.35 -18.40
CA ALA A 150 -26.14 12.30 -17.39
C ALA A 150 -27.12 11.68 -16.37
N ASP A 151 -27.13 10.35 -16.20
CA ASP A 151 -27.92 9.69 -15.15
C ASP A 151 -27.50 10.27 -13.77
N GLU A 152 -28.44 10.40 -12.81
CA GLU A 152 -28.23 11.25 -11.61
C GLU A 152 -27.42 10.59 -10.48
N SER A 153 -27.72 9.33 -10.13
CA SER A 153 -26.97 8.57 -9.13
C SER A 153 -27.25 7.07 -9.22
N GLY A 154 -26.31 6.26 -8.76
CA GLY A 154 -26.45 4.80 -8.71
C GLY A 154 -25.69 4.21 -7.52
N SER A 155 -25.91 2.93 -7.25
CA SER A 155 -25.13 2.17 -6.27
C SER A 155 -24.93 0.74 -6.74
N TRP A 156 -23.75 0.20 -6.43
CA TRP A 156 -23.39 -1.15 -6.78
C TRP A 156 -22.53 -1.80 -5.70
N GLU A 157 -22.43 -3.12 -5.76
CA GLU A 157 -21.68 -3.94 -4.82
C GLU A 157 -20.83 -4.96 -5.57
N LEU A 158 -19.65 -5.28 -5.02
CA LEU A 158 -18.84 -6.40 -5.46
C LEU A 158 -19.10 -7.61 -4.57
N TRP A 159 -19.28 -8.76 -5.19
CA TRP A 159 -19.53 -10.04 -4.52
C TRP A 159 -18.50 -11.07 -4.96
N ALA A 160 -18.12 -11.97 -4.05
CA ALA A 160 -17.19 -13.06 -4.32
C ALA A 160 -17.78 -14.42 -3.94
N SER A 161 -17.41 -15.45 -4.70
CA SER A 161 -17.69 -16.85 -4.39
C SER A 161 -16.39 -17.63 -4.29
N VAL A 162 -16.25 -18.42 -3.21
CA VAL A 162 -15.12 -19.33 -2.98
C VAL A 162 -15.52 -20.81 -3.09
N ASN A 163 -16.76 -21.08 -3.49
CA ASN A 163 -17.34 -22.42 -3.63
C ASN A 163 -17.92 -22.63 -5.04
N ARG A 164 -17.22 -22.13 -6.07
CA ARG A 164 -17.55 -22.31 -7.49
C ARG A 164 -18.94 -21.82 -7.87
N GLY A 165 -19.37 -20.70 -7.29
CA GLY A 165 -20.63 -20.03 -7.62
C GLY A 165 -21.87 -20.59 -6.92
N GLN A 166 -21.73 -21.51 -5.97
CA GLN A 166 -22.87 -22.02 -5.17
C GLN A 166 -23.46 -20.93 -4.26
N SER A 167 -22.61 -20.12 -3.65
CA SER A 167 -23.02 -18.93 -2.89
C SER A 167 -22.03 -17.78 -3.08
N TYR A 168 -22.52 -16.56 -2.84
CA TYR A 168 -21.75 -15.34 -2.96
C TYR A 168 -21.86 -14.53 -1.67
N VAL A 169 -20.76 -13.87 -1.29
CA VAL A 169 -20.68 -12.95 -0.15
C VAL A 169 -20.21 -11.59 -0.66
N ARG A 170 -20.82 -10.50 -0.16
CA ARG A 170 -20.40 -9.13 -0.49
C ARG A 170 -19.00 -8.88 0.05
N ILE A 171 -18.14 -8.28 -0.77
CA ILE A 171 -16.80 -7.85 -0.38
C ILE A 171 -16.72 -6.33 -0.39
N GLY A 172 -16.25 -5.74 0.70
CA GLY A 172 -16.23 -4.29 0.91
C GLY A 172 -17.60 -3.65 1.15
N ALA A 173 -17.60 -2.32 1.20
CA ALA A 173 -18.80 -1.50 1.31
C ALA A 173 -19.46 -1.29 -0.07
N PRO A 174 -20.78 -1.06 -0.14
CA PRO A 174 -21.44 -0.61 -1.36
C PRO A 174 -20.82 0.69 -1.87
N VAL A 175 -20.73 0.83 -3.19
CA VAL A 175 -20.18 2.02 -3.84
C VAL A 175 -21.30 2.87 -4.41
N THR A 176 -21.38 4.13 -3.97
CA THR A 176 -22.28 5.13 -4.54
C THR A 176 -21.59 5.84 -5.72
N VAL A 177 -22.32 5.97 -6.83
CA VAL A 177 -21.83 6.61 -8.05
C VAL A 177 -22.63 7.88 -8.29
N THR A 178 -21.92 9.01 -8.38
CA THR A 178 -22.50 10.34 -8.61
C THR A 178 -21.81 11.09 -9.76
N ALA A 179 -20.81 10.50 -10.41
CA ALA A 179 -20.01 11.14 -11.44
C ALA A 179 -20.04 10.37 -12.76
N ALA A 180 -20.07 11.13 -13.87
CA ALA A 180 -19.94 10.62 -15.23
C ALA A 180 -18.48 10.33 -15.63
N THR A 181 -17.49 10.80 -14.87
CA THR A 181 -16.09 10.47 -15.11
C THR A 181 -15.73 9.13 -14.48
N LEU A 182 -14.96 8.29 -15.19
CA LEU A 182 -14.45 7.01 -14.66
C LEU A 182 -13.67 7.22 -13.36
N ARG A 183 -14.12 6.55 -12.30
CA ARG A 183 -13.47 6.46 -10.98
C ARG A 183 -13.07 5.02 -10.72
N SER A 184 -12.13 4.80 -9.81
CA SER A 184 -11.69 3.44 -9.45
C SER A 184 -12.22 3.04 -8.08
N ALA A 185 -12.63 1.78 -7.94
CA ALA A 185 -12.89 1.14 -6.66
C ALA A 185 -11.91 -0.03 -6.48
N ALA A 186 -11.52 -0.28 -5.23
CA ALA A 186 -10.68 -1.40 -4.85
C ALA A 186 -11.34 -2.19 -3.72
N PHE A 187 -11.17 -3.50 -3.76
CA PHE A 187 -11.73 -4.44 -2.79
C PHE A 187 -10.69 -5.51 -2.47
N THR A 188 -10.80 -6.08 -1.29
CA THR A 188 -10.00 -7.22 -0.86
C THR A 188 -10.90 -8.43 -0.66
N ALA A 189 -10.49 -9.57 -1.20
CA ALA A 189 -11.18 -10.85 -1.01
C ALA A 189 -10.16 -11.95 -0.71
N ALA A 190 -10.50 -12.89 0.15
CA ALA A 190 -9.64 -14.03 0.46
C ALA A 190 -10.35 -15.34 0.17
N THR A 191 -9.59 -16.38 -0.15
CA THR A 191 -10.09 -17.73 -0.29
C THR A 191 -9.22 -18.73 0.45
N SER A 192 -9.85 -19.62 1.22
CA SER A 192 -9.22 -20.79 1.82
C SER A 192 -9.35 -22.05 0.94
N THR A 193 -10.15 -21.99 -0.13
CA THR A 193 -10.42 -23.13 -1.02
C THR A 193 -9.47 -23.18 -2.22
N GLY A 194 -8.61 -22.16 -2.37
CA GLY A 194 -7.68 -22.04 -3.49
C GLY A 194 -8.28 -21.50 -4.78
N THR A 195 -9.59 -21.18 -4.79
CA THR A 195 -10.31 -20.64 -5.95
C THR A 195 -11.24 -19.51 -5.55
N ILE A 196 -11.42 -18.53 -6.44
CA ILE A 196 -12.37 -17.44 -6.25
C ILE A 196 -12.95 -16.98 -7.60
N ARG A 197 -14.17 -16.44 -7.58
CA ARG A 197 -14.80 -15.75 -8.71
C ARG A 197 -15.64 -14.57 -8.22
N PHE A 198 -15.94 -13.62 -9.10
CA PHE A 198 -16.57 -12.35 -8.75
C PHE A 198 -17.88 -12.09 -9.50
N ASP A 199 -18.70 -11.23 -8.90
CA ASP A 199 -20.00 -10.80 -9.39
C ASP A 199 -20.19 -9.30 -9.09
N ILE A 200 -20.38 -8.51 -10.14
CA ILE A 200 -20.64 -7.07 -10.07
C ILE A 200 -22.16 -6.89 -10.10
N ARG A 201 -22.72 -6.30 -9.04
CA ARG A 201 -24.17 -6.13 -8.91
C ARG A 201 -24.56 -4.67 -8.76
N LYS A 202 -25.44 -4.17 -9.62
CA LYS A 202 -26.14 -2.92 -9.35
C LYS A 202 -27.24 -3.16 -8.32
N THR A 203 -27.33 -2.29 -7.31
CA THR A 203 -28.17 -2.53 -6.12
C THR A 203 -29.12 -1.39 -5.79
N ASP A 204 -28.96 -0.21 -6.38
CA ASP A 204 -29.96 0.83 -6.25
C ASP A 204 -31.22 0.51 -7.07
N LYS A 205 -32.37 0.94 -6.56
CA LYS A 205 -33.68 0.78 -7.21
C LYS A 205 -33.97 1.87 -8.23
N GLY A 206 -33.00 2.73 -8.53
CA GLY A 206 -33.13 3.80 -9.52
C GLY A 206 -32.96 3.29 -10.95
N ASN A 207 -33.42 4.10 -11.90
CA ASN A 207 -33.32 3.81 -13.33
C ASN A 207 -31.94 4.15 -13.91
N SER A 208 -30.96 4.45 -13.06
CA SER A 208 -29.62 4.78 -13.51
C SER A 208 -28.95 3.58 -14.15
N ARG A 209 -27.97 3.87 -15.00
CA ARG A 209 -27.04 2.93 -15.60
C ARG A 209 -25.64 3.27 -15.12
N ILE A 210 -24.86 2.22 -14.90
CA ILE A 210 -23.48 2.33 -14.43
C ILE A 210 -22.58 1.65 -15.44
N ASN A 211 -21.58 2.38 -15.92
CA ASN A 211 -20.48 1.85 -16.71
C ASN A 211 -19.42 1.25 -15.78
N PHE A 212 -18.82 0.15 -16.20
CA PHE A 212 -17.74 -0.56 -15.52
C PHE A 212 -16.67 -0.94 -16.52
N ASP A 213 -15.41 -0.81 -16.11
CA ASP A 213 -14.27 -1.00 -16.99
C ASP A 213 -13.01 -1.40 -16.19
N VAL A 214 -11.97 -1.90 -16.86
CA VAL A 214 -10.64 -2.21 -16.31
C VAL A 214 -10.72 -3.04 -15.02
N PHE A 215 -11.44 -4.16 -15.07
CA PHE A 215 -11.56 -5.10 -13.96
C PHE A 215 -10.27 -5.93 -13.84
N ARG A 216 -9.58 -5.83 -12.71
CA ARG A 216 -8.32 -6.54 -12.46
C ARG A 216 -8.36 -7.25 -11.13
N VAL A 217 -7.78 -8.45 -11.12
CA VAL A 217 -7.52 -9.21 -9.89
C VAL A 217 -6.03 -9.46 -9.80
N ALA A 218 -5.42 -9.09 -8.67
CA ALA A 218 -4.02 -9.34 -8.38
C ALA A 218 -3.89 -10.12 -7.07
N ALA A 219 -2.84 -10.93 -6.97
CA ALA A 219 -2.47 -11.53 -5.69
C ALA A 219 -2.11 -10.43 -4.69
N GLY A 220 -2.68 -10.45 -3.48
CA GLY A 220 -2.48 -9.43 -2.44
C GLY A 220 -3.78 -9.03 -1.74
N GLY A 221 -3.72 -8.42 -0.56
CA GLY A 221 -4.89 -7.97 0.21
C GLY A 221 -4.93 -6.48 0.46
N GLN A 222 -4.43 -5.70 -0.48
CA GLN A 222 -4.23 -4.26 -0.35
C GLN A 222 -5.22 -3.48 -1.18
N LEU A 223 -5.86 -2.50 -0.56
CA LEU A 223 -6.48 -1.39 -1.25
C LEU A 223 -5.39 -0.56 -1.93
N THR A 224 -5.65 -0.12 -3.15
CA THR A 224 -5.14 1.11 -3.73
C THR A 224 -6.31 1.79 -4.42
N PRO A 225 -6.76 2.98 -4.02
CA PRO A 225 -7.37 3.89 -4.97
C PRO A 225 -6.32 4.16 -6.06
N ALA A 226 -6.64 3.86 -7.32
CA ALA A 226 -5.80 4.33 -8.42
C ALA A 226 -5.75 5.86 -8.37
N ALA A 227 -4.55 6.43 -8.43
CA ALA A 227 -4.37 7.83 -8.79
C ALA A 227 -5.11 8.12 -10.12
N PRO A 228 -5.62 9.34 -10.34
CA PRO A 228 -6.17 9.71 -11.64
C PRO A 228 -5.10 9.52 -12.72
N ASP A 229 -5.34 8.60 -13.66
CA ASP A 229 -4.56 8.45 -14.89
C ASP A 229 -4.76 9.70 -15.77
N THR A 230 -4.08 10.80 -15.49
CA THR A 230 -3.83 11.83 -16.50
C THR A 230 -2.53 11.50 -17.20
N LYS A 231 -2.56 10.49 -18.06
CA LYS A 231 -1.41 10.16 -18.90
C LYS A 231 -1.62 10.71 -20.32
N PRO A 232 -0.79 11.67 -20.78
CA PRO A 232 -0.57 11.88 -22.20
C PRO A 232 0.15 10.65 -22.76
N ALA A 233 -0.23 10.22 -23.96
CA ALA A 233 0.35 9.07 -24.64
C ALA A 233 1.89 9.13 -24.65
N GLY A 234 2.57 8.24 -23.89
CA GLY A 234 4.03 8.12 -23.91
C GLY A 234 4.74 7.44 -22.73
N GLY A 235 4.23 7.51 -21.50
CA GLY A 235 4.97 7.03 -20.31
C GLY A 235 5.28 5.52 -20.28
N VAL A 236 6.35 5.16 -19.58
CA VAL A 236 6.78 3.76 -19.38
C VAL A 236 6.14 3.20 -18.12
N GLY A 237 5.81 1.90 -18.11
CA GLY A 237 5.16 1.29 -16.95
C GLY A 237 6.05 1.36 -15.71
N GLY A 238 5.61 2.07 -14.67
CA GLY A 238 6.33 2.23 -13.40
C GLY A 238 6.88 3.63 -13.13
N ASP A 239 6.84 4.54 -14.10
CA ASP A 239 7.08 5.98 -13.84
C ASP A 239 6.15 6.50 -12.76
N ASP A 240 6.63 7.47 -11.98
CA ASP A 240 5.91 8.16 -10.90
C ASP A 240 5.40 7.24 -9.77
N ASP A 241 5.80 5.96 -9.73
CA ASP A 241 5.37 5.06 -8.67
C ASP A 241 5.98 5.51 -7.33
N ASN A 242 5.15 5.59 -6.29
CA ASN A 242 5.60 5.97 -4.95
C ASN A 242 6.70 5.06 -4.35
N LEU A 243 6.94 3.87 -4.90
CA LEU A 243 8.04 2.96 -4.56
C LEU A 243 9.03 2.76 -5.73
N LEU A 244 9.08 3.68 -6.69
CA LEU A 244 9.97 3.58 -7.84
C LEU A 244 11.43 3.33 -7.42
N LEU A 245 11.87 4.01 -6.37
CA LEU A 245 13.24 3.92 -5.86
C LEU A 245 13.52 2.65 -5.05
N GLY A 246 12.50 1.87 -4.71
CA GLY A 246 12.65 0.65 -3.93
C GLY A 246 11.71 0.52 -2.75
N ASN A 247 11.73 -0.68 -2.15
CA ASN A 247 11.03 -0.99 -0.91
C ASN A 247 12.05 -1.03 0.24
N PRO A 248 12.15 0.03 1.08
CA PRO A 248 13.26 0.21 2.01
C PRO A 248 13.51 -0.97 2.97
N SER A 249 12.46 -1.64 3.43
CA SER A 249 12.54 -2.70 4.44
C SER A 249 12.07 -4.06 3.94
N GLY A 250 11.82 -4.21 2.63
CA GLY A 250 11.19 -5.41 2.08
C GLY A 250 9.79 -5.66 2.66
N ALA A 251 9.05 -4.60 3.00
CA ALA A 251 7.69 -4.68 3.51
C ALA A 251 6.77 -5.43 2.54
N ALA A 252 5.84 -6.22 3.07
CA ALA A 252 4.85 -6.90 2.24
C ALA A 252 3.45 -6.73 2.81
N SER A 253 2.48 -6.84 1.93
CA SER A 253 1.04 -6.76 2.15
C SER A 253 0.50 -8.02 2.83
N SER A 254 1.18 -8.44 3.89
CA SER A 254 0.98 -9.73 4.54
C SER A 254 0.88 -9.55 6.04
N LEU A 255 -0.16 -10.12 6.64
CA LEU A 255 -0.41 -10.04 8.08
C LEU A 255 0.69 -10.70 8.92
N VAL A 256 1.50 -11.60 8.33
CA VAL A 256 2.68 -12.15 9.00
C VAL A 256 3.79 -11.12 9.20
N MET A 257 3.79 -10.05 8.40
CA MET A 257 4.70 -8.91 8.52
C MET A 257 4.03 -7.77 9.28
N ALA A 258 3.35 -8.05 10.39
CA ALA A 258 2.56 -7.07 11.13
C ALA A 258 3.32 -5.79 11.54
N ASN A 259 4.63 -5.89 11.77
CA ASN A 259 5.50 -4.76 12.11
C ASN A 259 6.28 -4.18 10.92
N ASN A 260 5.97 -4.66 9.71
CA ASN A 260 6.56 -4.24 8.44
C ASN A 260 5.52 -4.41 7.32
N TYR A 261 4.28 -4.01 7.60
CA TYR A 261 3.11 -4.29 6.77
C TYR A 261 3.00 -3.23 5.69
N LEU A 262 3.19 -3.63 4.44
CA LEU A 262 3.06 -2.69 3.33
C LEU A 262 1.60 -2.21 3.27
N MET A 263 1.38 -0.93 3.03
CA MET A 263 0.10 -0.35 2.68
C MET A 263 0.31 0.61 1.52
N ASP A 264 -0.58 0.55 0.53
CA ASP A 264 -0.55 1.43 -0.63
C ASP A 264 -1.81 2.30 -0.60
N LYS A 265 -1.65 3.61 -0.65
CA LYS A 265 -2.75 4.57 -0.53
C LYS A 265 -3.08 5.24 -1.86
N GLY A 266 -2.46 4.80 -2.95
CA GLY A 266 -2.53 5.46 -4.26
C GLY A 266 -1.67 6.72 -4.33
N TYR A 267 -1.78 7.57 -3.31
CA TYR A 267 -1.05 8.84 -3.21
C TYR A 267 0.30 8.73 -2.49
N TYR A 268 0.52 7.67 -1.73
CA TYR A 268 1.79 7.36 -1.08
C TYR A 268 1.77 5.87 -0.68
N LYS A 269 2.92 5.30 -0.37
CA LYS A 269 3.05 3.90 0.08
C LYS A 269 3.83 3.89 1.38
N LEU A 270 3.46 3.02 2.32
CA LEU A 270 4.11 2.95 3.62
C LEU A 270 4.36 1.53 4.08
N SER A 271 5.33 1.35 4.96
CA SER A 271 5.42 0.19 5.83
C SER A 271 4.86 0.56 7.19
N TYR A 272 3.75 -0.05 7.60
CA TYR A 272 3.14 0.15 8.89
C TYR A 272 3.74 -0.79 9.93
N ASN A 273 3.92 -0.28 11.16
CA ASN A 273 4.33 -1.07 12.30
C ASN A 273 3.21 -1.12 13.33
N ARG A 274 2.51 -2.26 13.39
CA ARG A 274 1.39 -2.49 14.31
C ARG A 274 1.78 -2.16 15.76
N ASP A 275 2.91 -2.66 16.22
CA ASP A 275 3.31 -2.53 17.62
C ASP A 275 3.83 -1.13 17.97
N ARG A 276 4.19 -0.32 16.96
CA ARG A 276 4.55 1.10 17.17
C ARG A 276 3.37 2.06 17.01
N GLY A 277 2.24 1.62 16.43
CA GLY A 277 1.12 2.48 16.09
C GLY A 277 1.47 3.59 15.08
N THR A 278 2.54 3.41 14.31
CA THR A 278 3.11 4.41 13.38
C THR A 278 3.77 3.72 12.18
N PRO A 279 3.97 4.42 11.05
CA PRO A 279 4.75 3.88 9.94
C PRO A 279 6.24 3.77 10.31
N ASN A 280 6.90 2.72 9.81
CA ASN A 280 8.35 2.62 9.75
C ASN A 280 8.93 3.65 8.78
N TRP A 281 8.32 3.73 7.60
CA TRP A 281 8.62 4.68 6.55
C TRP A 281 7.40 4.91 5.66
N VAL A 282 7.39 6.05 4.95
CA VAL A 282 6.43 6.42 3.91
C VAL A 282 7.20 6.94 2.70
N CYS A 283 6.86 6.45 1.51
CA CYS A 283 7.44 6.87 0.24
C CYS A 283 6.35 7.51 -0.63
N TRP A 284 6.69 8.60 -1.33
CA TRP A 284 5.82 9.21 -2.32
C TRP A 284 6.60 9.96 -3.40
N HIS A 285 5.97 10.09 -4.57
CA HIS A 285 6.41 10.99 -5.64
C HIS A 285 5.64 12.30 -5.56
N VAL A 286 6.29 13.44 -5.83
CA VAL A 286 5.60 14.72 -5.93
C VAL A 286 6.12 15.49 -7.15
N SER A 287 5.18 15.93 -7.96
CA SER A 287 5.42 16.70 -9.19
C SER A 287 4.36 17.79 -9.32
N ARG A 288 4.42 18.58 -10.39
CA ARG A 288 3.51 19.72 -10.56
C ARG A 288 2.04 19.29 -10.60
N LYS A 289 1.75 18.08 -11.09
CA LYS A 289 0.40 17.51 -11.19
C LYS A 289 -0.25 17.19 -9.85
N ASP A 290 0.54 17.04 -8.78
CA ASP A 290 0.05 16.70 -7.44
C ASP A 290 -0.34 17.95 -6.62
N LEU A 291 0.08 19.12 -7.11
CA LEU A 291 -0.18 20.42 -6.53
C LEU A 291 -1.37 21.10 -7.21
N GLY A 292 -2.22 21.74 -6.42
CA GLY A 292 -3.40 22.43 -6.88
C GLY A 292 -3.91 23.44 -5.86
N SER A 293 -5.18 23.80 -5.97
CA SER A 293 -5.82 24.81 -5.10
C SER A 293 -6.72 24.22 -4.01
N MET A 294 -6.67 22.90 -3.78
CA MET A 294 -7.52 22.27 -2.77
C MET A 294 -7.14 22.73 -1.36
N SER A 295 -8.16 23.14 -0.61
CA SER A 295 -8.00 23.45 0.81
C SER A 295 -7.67 22.21 1.62
N ARG A 296 -6.89 22.40 2.70
CA ARG A 296 -6.56 21.36 3.67
C ARG A 296 -7.82 20.74 4.29
N ALA A 297 -7.97 19.43 4.25
CA ALA A 297 -9.15 18.71 4.70
C ALA A 297 -9.33 18.72 6.23
N ASN A 298 -8.23 18.54 6.99
CA ASN A 298 -8.22 18.50 8.46
C ASN A 298 -9.07 17.37 9.09
N ASP A 299 -9.32 16.28 8.35
CA ASP A 299 -10.18 15.17 8.72
C ASP A 299 -9.38 13.97 9.28
N PHE A 300 -8.64 14.18 10.37
CA PHE A 300 -7.84 13.12 11.00
C PHE A 300 -8.71 11.93 11.39
N ARG A 301 -8.47 10.77 10.78
CA ARG A 301 -9.33 9.60 10.96
C ARG A 301 -8.57 8.27 10.97
N PRO A 302 -9.09 7.26 11.69
CA PRO A 302 -8.55 5.91 11.62
C PRO A 302 -8.55 5.38 10.19
N ASP A 303 -7.63 4.46 9.93
CA ASP A 303 -7.46 3.86 8.61
C ASP A 303 -8.19 2.52 8.54
N ALA A 304 -9.33 2.51 7.84
CA ALA A 304 -10.17 1.32 7.71
C ALA A 304 -9.48 0.15 6.98
N ASP A 305 -8.34 0.39 6.34
CA ASP A 305 -7.56 -0.63 5.64
C ASP A 305 -6.67 -1.43 6.59
N LEU A 306 -6.50 -0.96 7.84
CA LEU A 306 -5.81 -1.74 8.87
C LEU A 306 -6.68 -2.93 9.28
N PRO A 307 -6.06 -4.09 9.57
CA PRO A 307 -6.77 -5.22 10.16
C PRO A 307 -7.57 -4.80 11.40
N VAL A 308 -8.82 -5.25 11.48
CA VAL A 308 -9.78 -4.81 12.52
C VAL A 308 -9.30 -5.11 13.94
N ASP A 309 -8.50 -6.17 14.12
CA ASP A 309 -7.94 -6.57 15.42
C ASP A 309 -6.69 -5.78 15.83
N TRP A 310 -6.18 -4.92 14.95
CA TRP A 310 -5.07 -4.03 15.28
C TRP A 310 -5.59 -2.76 15.93
N TYR A 311 -4.75 -2.18 16.79
CA TYR A 311 -5.08 -0.91 17.42
C TYR A 311 -5.27 0.18 16.36
N GLN A 312 -6.48 0.74 16.32
CA GLN A 312 -6.88 1.79 15.39
C GLN A 312 -6.56 3.15 15.99
N VAL A 313 -5.44 3.74 15.57
CA VAL A 313 -5.05 5.09 15.99
C VAL A 313 -6.13 6.08 15.55
N THR A 314 -6.59 6.92 16.48
CA THR A 314 -7.65 7.89 16.22
C THR A 314 -7.12 9.32 16.41
N GLN A 315 -7.91 10.31 16.01
CA GLN A 315 -7.59 11.70 16.30
C GLN A 315 -7.40 11.95 17.81
N SER A 316 -8.18 11.30 18.68
CA SER A 316 -8.14 11.55 20.12
C SER A 316 -6.89 10.98 20.79
N SER A 317 -6.21 10.01 20.16
CA SER A 317 -4.98 9.37 20.67
C SER A 317 -3.83 10.35 20.96
N TYR A 318 -3.82 11.51 20.30
CA TYR A 318 -2.78 12.52 20.46
C TYR A 318 -3.16 13.63 21.47
N ILE A 319 -4.44 13.70 21.87
CA ILE A 319 -4.94 14.80 22.72
C ILE A 319 -4.22 14.79 24.07
N GLY A 320 -3.72 15.96 24.45
CA GLY A 320 -3.05 16.13 25.75
C GLY A 320 -1.68 15.48 25.86
N SER A 321 -1.15 14.87 24.80
CA SER A 321 0.17 14.20 24.82
C SER A 321 1.35 15.18 24.87
N GLY A 322 1.18 16.39 24.32
CA GLY A 322 2.28 17.33 24.08
C GLY A 322 2.99 17.14 22.74
N PHE A 323 2.50 16.25 21.87
CA PHE A 323 2.97 16.03 20.51
C PHE A 323 1.89 16.36 19.48
N ASP A 324 2.31 16.87 18.33
CA ASP A 324 1.48 17.07 17.16
C ASP A 324 1.23 15.75 16.43
N ARG A 325 0.17 15.75 15.60
CA ARG A 325 -0.06 14.73 14.56
C ARG A 325 0.81 15.07 13.35
N GLY A 326 2.08 14.70 13.43
CA GLY A 326 3.07 14.96 12.38
C GLY A 326 2.79 14.09 11.16
N HIS A 327 2.57 14.71 10.00
CA HIS A 327 2.34 13.96 8.76
C HIS A 327 3.66 13.38 8.26
N ASN A 328 3.61 12.19 7.64
CA ASN A 328 4.74 11.72 6.85
C ASN A 328 4.68 12.29 5.43
N CYS A 329 3.68 11.88 4.64
CA CYS A 329 3.31 12.56 3.41
C CYS A 329 2.45 13.79 3.76
N PRO A 330 2.94 15.02 3.55
CA PRO A 330 2.27 16.21 4.03
C PRO A 330 1.07 16.57 3.14
N SER A 331 0.02 17.12 3.76
CA SER A 331 -1.17 17.60 3.05
C SER A 331 -0.84 18.60 1.93
N GLY A 332 0.21 19.41 2.09
CA GLY A 332 0.67 20.37 1.07
C GLY A 332 1.13 19.72 -0.24
N ASP A 333 1.57 18.46 -0.21
CA ASP A 333 2.04 17.73 -1.40
C ASP A 333 0.88 17.05 -2.16
N ARG A 334 -0.35 17.14 -1.65
CA ARG A 334 -1.56 16.53 -2.22
C ARG A 334 -2.70 17.54 -2.26
N THR A 335 -2.59 18.52 -3.15
CA THR A 335 -3.57 19.62 -3.27
C THR A 335 -4.25 19.66 -4.65
N ALA A 336 -3.99 18.68 -5.51
CA ALA A 336 -4.66 18.54 -6.81
C ALA A 336 -6.14 18.15 -6.68
N THR A 337 -6.50 17.23 -5.77
CA THR A 337 -7.88 16.78 -5.56
C THR A 337 -8.24 16.66 -4.08
N ARG A 338 -9.54 16.66 -3.77
CA ARG A 338 -10.04 16.48 -2.40
C ARG A 338 -9.59 15.13 -1.84
N GLU A 339 -9.72 14.09 -2.64
CA GLU A 339 -9.41 12.71 -2.28
C GLU A 339 -7.91 12.54 -1.98
N ALA A 340 -7.05 13.18 -2.79
CA ALA A 340 -5.60 13.19 -2.56
C ALA A 340 -5.27 13.84 -1.21
N ASN A 341 -5.90 14.97 -0.91
CA ASN A 341 -5.66 15.70 0.32
C ASN A 341 -6.16 14.93 1.56
N GLU A 342 -7.40 14.42 1.51
CA GLU A 342 -8.00 13.61 2.58
C GLU A 342 -7.22 12.32 2.85
N ALA A 343 -6.58 11.73 1.83
CA ALA A 343 -5.72 10.56 2.04
C ALA A 343 -4.60 10.86 3.06
N THR A 344 -4.02 12.06 3.04
CA THR A 344 -2.92 12.43 3.95
C THR A 344 -3.32 12.51 5.43
N PHE A 345 -4.63 12.55 5.74
CA PHE A 345 -5.17 12.62 7.11
C PHE A 345 -5.47 11.27 7.75
N LEU A 346 -5.19 10.15 7.07
CA LEU A 346 -5.24 8.82 7.67
C LEU A 346 -4.21 8.71 8.79
N MET A 347 -4.61 8.20 9.96
CA MET A 347 -3.71 8.12 11.12
C MET A 347 -2.50 7.19 10.92
N THR A 348 -2.55 6.29 9.93
CA THR A 348 -1.39 5.48 9.47
C THR A 348 -0.27 6.30 8.83
N ASN A 349 -0.54 7.55 8.45
CA ASN A 349 0.43 8.53 7.95
C ASN A 349 0.98 9.44 9.06
N MET A 350 0.61 9.21 10.33
CA MET A 350 0.98 10.10 11.45
C MET A 350 2.09 9.53 12.32
N ILE A 351 2.92 10.42 12.87
CA ILE A 351 3.84 10.16 13.99
C ILE A 351 3.67 11.22 15.09
N PRO A 352 3.94 10.90 16.37
CA PRO A 352 4.08 11.90 17.42
C PRO A 352 5.30 12.79 17.15
N GLN A 353 5.06 14.05 16.82
CA GLN A 353 6.12 15.00 16.45
C GLN A 353 6.13 16.19 17.40
N ALA A 354 7.30 16.59 17.88
CA ALA A 354 7.42 17.76 18.75
C ALA A 354 6.93 19.03 18.00
N PRO A 355 6.14 19.92 18.63
CA PRO A 355 5.55 21.06 17.95
C PRO A 355 6.53 21.95 17.17
N ASN A 356 7.64 22.39 17.76
CA ASN A 356 8.61 23.24 17.04
C ASN A 356 9.33 22.48 15.91
N HIS A 357 9.55 21.17 16.11
CA HIS A 357 10.06 20.32 15.06
C HIS A 357 9.08 20.25 13.88
N ASN A 358 7.79 20.02 14.14
CA ASN A 358 6.74 19.93 13.13
C ASN A 358 6.46 21.25 12.41
N GLN A 359 6.19 22.31 13.16
CA GLN A 359 5.62 23.56 12.63
C GLN A 359 6.67 24.49 12.02
N HIS A 360 7.96 24.24 12.29
CA HIS A 360 9.06 25.08 11.80
C HIS A 360 10.07 24.25 11.00
N LEU A 361 10.97 23.51 11.65
CA LEU A 361 12.05 22.79 10.96
C LEU A 361 11.51 21.89 9.84
N TRP A 362 10.55 21.02 10.17
CA TRP A 362 10.02 20.03 9.24
C TRP A 362 9.23 20.70 8.12
N LYS A 363 8.34 21.64 8.49
CA LYS A 363 7.59 22.45 7.53
C LYS A 363 8.51 23.17 6.54
N ASN A 364 9.64 23.73 6.99
CA ASN A 364 10.57 24.43 6.10
C ASN A 364 11.18 23.52 5.02
N LEU A 365 11.49 22.25 5.35
CA LEU A 365 11.95 21.30 4.33
C LEU A 365 10.82 20.89 3.39
N GLU A 366 9.60 20.75 3.89
CA GLU A 366 8.42 20.46 3.07
C GLU A 366 8.09 21.61 2.11
N ASP A 367 8.18 22.86 2.57
CA ASP A 367 8.04 24.05 1.72
C ASP A 367 9.12 24.05 0.63
N TYR A 368 10.39 23.83 1.00
CA TYR A 368 11.50 23.74 0.04
C TYR A 368 11.29 22.63 -1.00
N THR A 369 10.75 21.49 -0.59
CA THR A 369 10.41 20.40 -1.53
C THR A 369 9.41 20.87 -2.59
N ARG A 370 8.39 21.64 -2.18
CA ARG A 370 7.41 22.21 -3.10
C ARG A 370 8.00 23.33 -3.96
N GLU A 371 8.91 24.14 -3.45
CA GLU A 371 9.63 25.14 -4.24
C GLU A 371 10.39 24.46 -5.39
N LEU A 372 11.13 23.38 -5.11
CA LEU A 372 11.81 22.59 -6.14
C LEU A 372 10.83 22.08 -7.22
N VAL A 373 9.65 21.61 -6.81
CA VAL A 373 8.60 21.16 -7.75
C VAL A 373 8.06 22.33 -8.58
N MET A 374 7.88 23.49 -7.96
CA MET A 374 7.42 24.69 -8.66
C MET A 374 8.45 25.21 -9.67
N ASP A 375 9.74 24.95 -9.43
CA ASP A 375 10.87 25.27 -10.30
C ASP A 375 11.08 24.25 -11.44
N GLY A 376 10.13 23.31 -11.63
CA GLY A 376 10.15 22.35 -12.75
C GLY A 376 10.88 21.05 -12.44
N ASN A 377 11.05 20.72 -11.16
CA ASN A 377 11.50 19.39 -10.75
C ASN A 377 10.31 18.49 -10.39
N GLU A 378 10.61 17.21 -10.27
CA GLU A 378 9.86 16.24 -9.53
C GLU A 378 10.75 15.65 -8.43
N VAL A 379 10.13 15.21 -7.34
CA VAL A 379 10.85 14.73 -6.18
C VAL A 379 10.28 13.40 -5.72
N TYR A 380 11.16 12.41 -5.61
CA TYR A 380 10.86 11.19 -4.90
C TYR A 380 11.27 11.35 -3.45
N VAL A 381 10.31 11.22 -2.54
CA VAL A 381 10.49 11.43 -1.12
C VAL A 381 10.37 10.10 -0.37
N ILE A 382 11.32 9.86 0.53
CA ILE A 382 11.26 8.77 1.50
C ILE A 382 11.44 9.37 2.88
N MET A 383 10.47 9.14 3.77
CA MET A 383 10.52 9.61 5.16
C MET A 383 10.35 8.42 6.10
N GLY A 384 10.94 8.49 7.29
CA GLY A 384 10.63 7.57 8.36
C GLY A 384 11.08 8.07 9.72
N SER A 385 10.91 7.21 10.72
CA SER A 385 11.28 7.53 12.10
C SER A 385 11.77 6.30 12.85
N TYR A 386 12.67 6.49 13.81
CA TYR A 386 13.23 5.41 14.62
C TYR A 386 13.46 5.83 16.07
N GLY A 387 13.83 4.84 16.89
CA GLY A 387 14.07 5.03 18.32
C GLY A 387 12.78 5.30 19.11
N SER A 388 12.95 5.64 20.38
CA SER A 388 11.86 6.00 21.28
C SER A 388 12.36 7.01 22.30
N GLY A 389 11.63 8.11 22.49
CA GLY A 389 11.99 9.15 23.48
C GLY A 389 12.00 10.59 22.98
N GLY A 390 11.10 10.99 22.08
CA GLY A 390 10.98 12.39 21.66
C GLY A 390 10.61 13.34 22.80
N VAL A 391 10.86 14.64 22.62
CA VAL A 391 10.64 15.70 23.63
C VAL A 391 9.61 16.70 23.12
N GLY A 392 8.35 16.52 23.53
CA GLY A 392 7.23 17.38 23.16
C GLY A 392 7.09 18.59 24.08
N SER A 393 5.97 19.30 23.99
CA SER A 393 5.67 20.45 24.85
C SER A 393 5.44 20.08 26.32
N LYS A 394 5.28 18.80 26.63
CA LYS A 394 5.17 18.25 27.99
C LYS A 394 6.42 17.49 28.45
N GLY A 395 7.54 17.66 27.75
CA GLY A 395 8.80 16.97 28.04
C GLY A 395 8.96 15.65 27.28
N MET A 396 9.94 14.86 27.70
CA MET A 396 10.26 13.58 27.07
C MET A 396 9.13 12.57 27.26
N SER A 397 8.75 11.88 26.19
CA SER A 397 7.91 10.68 26.27
C SER A 397 8.41 9.59 25.33
N LYS A 398 8.29 8.33 25.77
CA LYS A 398 8.58 7.14 24.95
C LYS A 398 7.36 6.66 24.16
N SER A 399 6.17 6.94 24.67
CA SER A 399 4.90 6.52 24.07
C SER A 399 3.75 7.46 24.45
N ILE A 400 2.66 7.40 23.70
CA ILE A 400 1.40 8.09 24.00
C ILE A 400 0.25 7.08 23.92
N ASP A 401 -0.95 7.54 24.27
CA ASP A 401 -2.19 6.76 24.27
C ASP A 401 -2.04 5.35 24.88
N HIS A 402 -1.75 5.32 26.18
CA HIS A 402 -1.62 4.07 26.94
C HIS A 402 -0.55 3.11 26.36
N SER A 403 0.50 3.65 25.75
CA SER A 403 1.59 2.92 25.08
C SER A 403 1.24 2.24 23.76
N ASN A 404 0.09 2.56 23.17
CA ASN A 404 -0.28 2.05 21.84
C ASN A 404 0.48 2.73 20.70
N ILE A 405 1.06 3.91 20.96
CA ILE A 405 1.78 4.70 19.95
C ILE A 405 3.17 5.05 20.50
N ILE A 406 4.22 4.61 19.81
CA ILE A 406 5.60 4.91 20.18
C ILE A 406 5.97 6.31 19.67
N VAL A 407 6.54 7.13 20.55
CA VAL A 407 7.05 8.46 20.20
C VAL A 407 8.48 8.28 19.68
N PRO A 408 8.76 8.54 18.39
CA PRO A 408 10.11 8.37 17.85
C PRO A 408 11.08 9.36 18.49
N ASP A 409 12.33 8.93 18.61
CA ASP A 409 13.44 9.78 19.07
C ASP A 409 14.02 10.60 17.91
N HIS A 410 14.04 10.02 16.70
CA HIS A 410 14.56 10.65 15.49
C HIS A 410 13.61 10.51 14.31
N ILE A 411 13.63 11.52 13.44
CA ILE A 411 12.85 11.59 12.20
C ILE A 411 13.82 11.93 11.06
N TRP A 412 13.72 11.20 9.95
CA TRP A 412 14.59 11.35 8.79
C TRP A 412 13.79 11.47 7.49
N LYS A 413 14.36 12.15 6.50
CA LYS A 413 13.76 12.32 5.17
C LYS A 413 14.85 12.38 4.11
N ILE A 414 14.57 11.78 2.96
CA ILE A 414 15.41 11.74 1.77
C ILE A 414 14.59 12.29 0.60
N LEU A 415 15.18 13.22 -0.14
CA LEU A 415 14.66 13.78 -1.38
C LEU A 415 15.60 13.38 -2.51
N VAL A 416 15.09 12.70 -3.54
CA VAL A 416 15.79 12.48 -4.81
C VAL A 416 15.16 13.38 -5.85
N ILE A 417 15.93 14.34 -6.35
CA ILE A 417 15.42 15.49 -7.12
C ILE A 417 15.84 15.33 -8.58
N LEU A 418 14.86 15.41 -9.47
CA LEU A 418 15.04 15.28 -10.91
C LEU A 418 14.29 16.42 -11.62
N PRO A 419 14.76 16.95 -12.75
CA PRO A 419 13.89 17.73 -13.62
C PRO A 419 12.66 16.92 -14.00
N GLU A 420 11.48 17.52 -14.04
CA GLU A 420 10.23 16.82 -14.35
C GLU A 420 10.32 16.16 -15.74
N GLY A 421 9.97 14.87 -15.82
CA GLY A 421 10.13 14.09 -17.06
C GLY A 421 9.42 12.73 -17.04
N ASN A 422 9.92 11.81 -17.85
CA ASN A 422 9.52 10.40 -17.85
C ASN A 422 10.78 9.54 -17.79
N ASN A 423 10.62 8.23 -17.58
CA ASN A 423 11.69 7.24 -17.46
C ASN A 423 12.64 7.53 -16.29
N ASP A 424 12.10 7.82 -15.11
CA ASP A 424 12.84 8.54 -14.07
C ASP A 424 14.02 7.74 -13.54
N LEU A 425 13.87 6.42 -13.34
CA LEU A 425 14.98 5.55 -12.95
C LEU A 425 16.17 5.61 -13.91
N GLN A 426 15.94 5.87 -15.20
CA GLN A 426 16.99 5.95 -16.22
C GLN A 426 17.69 7.32 -16.21
N ARG A 427 17.02 8.35 -15.68
CA ARG A 427 17.55 9.71 -15.54
C ARG A 427 18.31 9.90 -14.23
N ILE A 428 18.18 8.97 -13.27
CA ILE A 428 18.99 9.00 -12.05
C ILE A 428 20.41 8.51 -12.35
N ASP A 429 21.37 9.41 -12.16
CA ASP A 429 22.79 9.17 -12.33
C ASP A 429 23.60 9.65 -11.13
N LYS A 430 24.93 9.56 -11.21
CA LYS A 430 25.83 9.97 -10.12
C LYS A 430 25.83 11.49 -9.86
N HIS A 431 25.21 12.30 -10.69
CA HIS A 431 25.10 13.76 -10.56
C HIS A 431 23.74 14.19 -10.03
N THR A 432 22.73 13.31 -10.04
CA THR A 432 21.42 13.56 -9.39
C THR A 432 21.61 14.09 -7.98
N ARG A 433 20.85 15.17 -7.67
CA ARG A 433 20.85 15.81 -6.36
C ARG A 433 20.04 14.97 -5.39
N ILE A 434 20.61 14.70 -4.22
CA ILE A 434 19.95 14.01 -3.12
C ILE A 434 20.16 14.81 -1.85
N ILE A 435 19.07 15.09 -1.15
CA ILE A 435 19.08 15.69 0.18
C ILE A 435 18.66 14.62 1.17
N ALA A 436 19.48 14.35 2.17
CA ALA A 436 19.15 13.49 3.29
C ALA A 436 19.33 14.27 4.59
N ILE A 437 18.31 14.26 5.45
CA ILE A 437 18.38 14.83 6.80
C ILE A 437 17.99 13.79 7.86
N ASN A 438 18.58 13.93 9.04
CA ASN A 438 18.22 13.14 10.21
C ASN A 438 18.20 14.03 11.45
N THR A 439 17.05 14.08 12.12
CA THR A 439 16.72 15.13 13.08
C THR A 439 16.24 14.54 14.40
N PRO A 440 16.60 15.13 15.54
CA PRO A 440 16.02 14.75 16.82
C PRO A 440 14.58 15.27 16.94
N ASN A 441 13.65 14.43 17.39
CA ASN A 441 12.25 14.78 17.57
C ASN A 441 12.03 15.55 18.88
N LYS A 442 12.42 16.83 18.91
CA LYS A 442 12.34 17.69 20.11
C LYS A 442 11.95 19.12 19.79
N ASN A 443 11.53 19.89 20.80
CA ASN A 443 11.20 21.30 20.62
C ASN A 443 12.44 22.21 20.47
N GLU A 444 13.57 21.82 21.07
CA GLU A 444 14.83 22.54 20.97
C GLU A 444 15.57 22.15 19.68
N VAL A 445 15.16 22.75 18.57
CA VAL A 445 15.73 22.50 17.23
C VAL A 445 16.16 23.80 16.56
N ASN A 446 17.18 23.71 15.70
CA ASN A 446 17.46 24.72 14.71
C ASN A 446 16.37 24.63 13.63
N THR A 447 15.78 25.74 13.19
CA THR A 447 14.70 25.71 12.19
C THR A 447 15.21 25.59 10.75
N ARG A 448 16.52 25.76 10.52
CA ARG A 448 17.17 25.50 9.24
C ARG A 448 17.42 24.00 9.09
N TRP A 449 16.62 23.34 8.26
CA TRP A 449 16.73 21.89 8.02
C TRP A 449 18.13 21.46 7.56
N SER A 450 18.87 22.33 6.85
CA SER A 450 20.21 22.00 6.36
C SER A 450 21.25 21.85 7.48
N ALA A 451 20.95 22.29 8.71
CA ALA A 451 21.79 22.02 9.88
C ALA A 451 21.82 20.52 10.28
N TYR A 452 20.95 19.71 9.66
CA TYR A 452 20.76 18.29 9.97
C TYR A 452 21.06 17.38 8.78
N LEU A 453 21.78 17.90 7.78
CA LEU A 453 22.24 17.14 6.62
C LEU A 453 23.07 15.93 7.04
N THR A 454 22.82 14.81 6.37
CA THR A 454 23.53 13.55 6.57
C THR A 454 23.63 12.80 5.24
N THR A 455 24.16 11.59 5.27
CA THR A 455 24.20 10.68 4.12
C THR A 455 23.01 9.72 4.17
N VAL A 456 22.61 9.20 3.00
CA VAL A 456 21.65 8.08 2.96
C VAL A 456 22.25 6.85 3.65
N ASP A 457 23.56 6.63 3.50
CA ASP A 457 24.29 5.52 4.13
C ASP A 457 24.20 5.56 5.67
N ASP A 458 24.27 6.74 6.30
CA ASP A 458 24.08 6.91 7.74
C ASP A 458 22.64 6.56 8.17
N ILE A 459 21.64 6.92 7.36
CA ILE A 459 20.25 6.53 7.61
C ILE A 459 20.11 5.00 7.47
N GLU A 460 20.71 4.37 6.46
CA GLU A 460 20.72 2.90 6.31
C GLU A 460 21.36 2.22 7.53
N ARG A 461 22.45 2.78 8.05
CA ARG A 461 23.18 2.23 9.20
C ARG A 461 22.35 2.20 10.48
N VAL A 462 21.53 3.23 10.73
CA VAL A 462 20.68 3.29 11.94
C VAL A 462 19.34 2.59 11.77
N THR A 463 18.82 2.50 10.55
CA THR A 463 17.51 1.89 10.27
C THR A 463 17.58 0.42 9.86
N HIS A 464 18.75 -0.03 9.38
CA HIS A 464 18.96 -1.32 8.71
C HIS A 464 18.15 -1.48 7.41
N TYR A 465 17.71 -0.37 6.80
CA TYR A 465 17.00 -0.38 5.53
C TYR A 465 17.96 -0.44 4.34
N LYS A 466 17.42 -0.92 3.21
CA LYS A 466 18.02 -0.82 1.88
C LYS A 466 17.26 0.21 1.06
N LEU A 467 17.61 1.46 1.24
CA LEU A 467 17.10 2.62 0.53
C LEU A 467 17.67 2.64 -0.90
N LEU A 468 16.87 3.19 -1.82
CA LEU A 468 17.25 3.42 -3.21
C LEU A 468 17.68 2.15 -3.97
N ASP A 469 17.14 0.97 -3.62
CA ASP A 469 17.60 -0.34 -4.11
C ASP A 469 17.29 -0.61 -5.60
N LYS A 470 16.39 0.17 -6.21
CA LYS A 470 16.11 0.12 -7.65
C LYS A 470 17.06 0.95 -8.50
N ILE A 471 17.83 1.86 -7.89
CA ILE A 471 18.88 2.59 -8.60
C ILE A 471 20.02 1.60 -8.96
N PRO A 472 20.57 1.63 -10.19
CA PRO A 472 21.71 0.80 -10.56
C PRO A 472 22.85 0.87 -9.53
N ALA A 473 23.37 -0.29 -9.13
CA ALA A 473 24.26 -0.42 -7.97
C ALA A 473 25.47 0.54 -8.00
N ALA A 474 26.10 0.73 -9.17
CA ALA A 474 27.23 1.64 -9.34
C ALA A 474 26.84 3.11 -9.09
N VAL A 475 25.69 3.55 -9.59
CA VAL A 475 25.17 4.91 -9.36
C VAL A 475 24.78 5.08 -7.89
N ARG A 476 24.06 4.10 -7.33
CA ARG A 476 23.63 4.10 -5.94
C ARG A 476 24.80 4.22 -4.97
N GLN A 477 25.90 3.50 -5.20
CA GLN A 477 27.08 3.52 -4.33
C GLN A 477 27.74 4.90 -4.22
N GLU A 478 27.65 5.72 -5.27
CA GLU A 478 28.10 7.12 -5.25
C GLU A 478 27.07 8.00 -4.54
N LEU A 479 25.79 7.87 -4.91
CA LEU A 479 24.71 8.71 -4.41
C LEU A 479 24.51 8.63 -2.90
N ILE A 480 24.54 7.43 -2.31
CA ILE A 480 24.22 7.27 -0.88
C ILE A 480 25.24 7.90 0.06
N LYS A 481 26.45 8.19 -0.42
CA LYS A 481 27.55 8.76 0.37
C LYS A 481 27.61 10.29 0.27
N LYS A 482 26.80 10.90 -0.60
CA LYS A 482 26.76 12.34 -0.77
C LYS A 482 26.11 13.00 0.45
N ILE A 483 26.63 14.16 0.79
CA ILE A 483 25.98 15.14 1.66
C ILE A 483 25.69 16.35 0.76
N ASP A 484 24.43 16.79 0.70
CA ASP A 484 24.04 17.99 -0.03
C ASP A 484 24.69 19.24 0.60
N THR A 485 24.80 20.34 -0.15
CA THR A 485 25.32 21.60 0.41
C THR A 485 24.28 22.37 1.21
N GLY A 486 22.99 22.05 1.06
CA GLY A 486 21.90 22.77 1.71
C GLY A 486 21.68 24.17 1.16
N GLU A 487 22.11 24.40 -0.08
CA GLU A 487 21.97 25.65 -0.85
C GLU A 487 20.81 25.59 -1.84
#